data_AF-A0A0G0L9W2-F1
#
_entry.id   AF-A0A0G0L9W2-F1
#
_cell.length_a   1.000
_cell.length_b   1.000
_cell.length_c   1.000
_cell.angle_alpha   90.00
_cell.angle_beta   90.00
_cell.angle_gamma   90.00
#
_symmetry.space_group_name_H-M   'P 1'
#
loop_
_entity.id
_entity.type
_entity.pdbx_description
1 polymer ?
#
loop_
_entity_poly.entity_id
_entity_poly.type
_entity_poly.pdbx_seq_one_letter_code
_entity_poly.pdbx_strand_id
1 'polypeptide(L)'
;MYKVIKRVIAVCFSFLLLSIGRSNVYAQVDPNLSVRLQQSPIIVNRNSIALFEQIPDFTTTDSNGDCIDDSTGVISYFCRAEKIRLIFGNRSVGVTTNDALTCFEAPSSSQASFTCTKLVHNDPSYNLSPEYIYWSRTGGYNRANWIHEGFASTWYTMTNDYITFLDNNQVQGGRSLNDFDVYTYQFSYLNVMDGDSIANLTSCGGSNQPRCGFFYNNSSDKADVYDLDRRLVAHSNKYFVFQTTSLARSIGTQVSTNFNNQMRQFINSGRDSNGRYRILLDFADVEATLPDGRECYDNRDGVLYCQNTSVCENWPDDRINQPAICQHYTVETENGHFSMGAANVRIAKAYWVLMAQLAGWVPGSTQSTPTPTPAVTNTPTPTATRTPTPTPTTVLVQGDANGDGRVDGVDYIIWLNHFNQTTSQGRVVGDFNSSGRVDGADYVIWMSNYH
;
A
#
# COMPACT_ATOMS: atom_id res chain seq x y z
N MET A 1 -14.64 -2.86 -83.02
CA MET A 1 -15.43 -2.28 -81.91
C MET A 1 -14.76 -2.67 -80.61
N TYR A 2 -14.19 -1.67 -79.91
CA TYR A 2 -13.91 -1.50 -78.46
C TYR A 2 -13.88 -2.75 -77.54
N LYS A 3 -12.99 -2.98 -76.58
CA LYS A 3 -11.86 -2.27 -75.92
C LYS A 3 -11.25 -3.33 -74.93
N VAL A 4 -9.92 -3.52 -74.84
CA VAL A 4 -9.04 -3.14 -73.69
C VAL A 4 -9.28 -3.95 -72.39
N ILE A 5 -8.34 -4.51 -71.60
CA ILE A 5 -6.86 -4.68 -71.56
C ILE A 5 -6.55 -5.77 -70.48
N LYS A 6 -5.63 -6.69 -70.82
CA LYS A 6 -4.51 -7.35 -70.06
C LYS A 6 -4.66 -7.79 -68.58
N ARG A 7 -4.41 -9.08 -68.24
CA ARG A 7 -3.12 -9.80 -67.97
C ARG A 7 -2.46 -9.39 -66.62
N VAL A 8 -1.81 -10.20 -65.79
CA VAL A 8 -1.34 -11.61 -65.80
C VAL A 8 -0.90 -12.00 -64.37
N ILE A 9 -0.94 -13.30 -64.11
CA ILE A 9 -0.40 -14.14 -63.03
C ILE A 9 1.03 -13.78 -62.54
N ALA A 10 1.31 -13.86 -61.23
CA ALA A 10 2.49 -14.54 -60.66
C ALA A 10 2.65 -14.44 -59.10
N VAL A 11 2.71 -15.63 -58.48
CA VAL A 11 3.66 -16.10 -57.43
C VAL A 11 3.52 -15.63 -55.95
N CYS A 12 3.39 -16.66 -55.11
CA CYS A 12 3.65 -16.84 -53.67
C CYS A 12 4.18 -15.66 -52.84
N PHE A 13 3.61 -15.47 -51.64
CA PHE A 13 4.38 -15.49 -50.38
C PHE A 13 3.41 -15.60 -49.18
N SER A 14 3.70 -16.54 -48.28
CA SER A 14 3.07 -16.68 -46.98
C SER A 14 3.10 -15.36 -46.21
N PHE A 15 1.95 -14.86 -45.77
CA PHE A 15 1.88 -13.89 -44.69
C PHE A 15 1.19 -14.53 -43.50
N LEU A 16 2.05 -14.98 -42.60
CA LEU A 16 1.81 -15.07 -41.17
C LEU A 16 1.17 -13.74 -40.74
N LEU A 17 -0.16 -13.71 -40.58
CA LEU A 17 -0.82 -12.65 -39.84
C LEU A 17 -0.37 -12.82 -38.38
N LEU A 18 0.75 -12.20 -38.01
CA LEU A 18 0.93 -11.78 -36.63
C LEU A 18 -0.25 -10.86 -36.32
N SER A 19 -1.26 -11.39 -35.62
CA SER A 19 -1.99 -10.56 -34.69
C SER A 19 -0.95 -10.13 -33.66
N ILE A 20 -0.35 -8.94 -33.87
CA ILE A 20 0.17 -8.18 -32.76
C ILE A 20 -1.08 -7.77 -32.00
N GLY A 21 -1.57 -8.68 -31.15
CA GLY A 21 -2.44 -8.29 -30.07
C GLY A 21 -1.69 -7.16 -29.38
N ARG A 22 -2.26 -5.96 -29.39
CA ARG A 22 -1.92 -4.99 -28.35
C ARG A 22 -2.15 -5.73 -27.04
N SER A 23 -1.04 -6.07 -26.41
CA SER A 23 -0.96 -6.73 -25.12
C SER A 23 -1.96 -6.07 -24.19
N ASN A 24 -2.80 -6.90 -23.57
CA ASN A 24 -3.81 -6.52 -22.59
C ASN A 24 -3.36 -5.34 -21.72
N VAL A 25 -4.09 -4.23 -21.78
CA VAL A 25 -3.89 -3.13 -20.87
C VAL A 25 -4.55 -3.43 -19.52
N TYR A 26 -3.96 -3.34 -18.33
CA TYR A 26 -2.59 -3.19 -17.82
C TYR A 26 -2.62 -3.74 -16.38
N ALA A 27 -1.48 -4.04 -15.77
CA ALA A 27 -1.40 -4.12 -14.31
C ALA A 27 -1.92 -2.80 -13.72
N GLN A 28 -2.89 -2.86 -12.79
CA GLN A 28 -3.57 -1.66 -12.29
C GLN A 28 -2.90 -1.08 -11.05
N VAL A 29 -1.96 -1.84 -10.50
CA VAL A 29 -0.90 -1.31 -9.65
C VAL A 29 0.02 -0.44 -10.51
N ASP A 30 0.47 0.68 -9.96
CA ASP A 30 1.39 1.58 -10.64
C ASP A 30 2.66 0.83 -11.08
N PRO A 31 3.01 0.84 -12.38
CA PRO A 31 4.25 0.22 -12.85
C PRO A 31 5.50 0.81 -12.19
N ASN A 32 5.42 2.05 -11.70
CA ASN A 32 6.50 2.71 -10.99
C ASN A 32 6.44 2.50 -9.46
N LEU A 33 5.50 1.71 -8.94
CA LEU A 33 5.35 1.54 -7.49
C LEU A 33 6.63 1.01 -6.83
N SER A 34 7.34 0.07 -7.46
CA SER A 34 8.61 -0.43 -6.92
C SER A 34 9.67 0.68 -6.78
N VAL A 35 9.74 1.62 -7.73
CA VAL A 35 10.66 2.77 -7.67
C VAL A 35 10.21 3.75 -6.58
N ARG A 36 8.91 4.03 -6.48
CA ARG A 36 8.38 4.86 -5.38
C ARG A 36 8.67 4.28 -4.01
N LEU A 37 8.51 2.97 -3.86
CA LEU A 37 8.84 2.27 -2.63
C LEU A 37 10.34 2.24 -2.37
N GLN A 38 11.21 2.50 -3.36
CA GLN A 38 12.62 2.77 -3.09
C GLN A 38 12.88 4.18 -2.54
N GLN A 39 11.87 5.05 -2.44
CA GLN A 39 12.04 6.41 -1.93
C GLN A 39 11.40 6.59 -0.55
N SER A 40 10.21 6.02 -0.34
CA SER A 40 9.49 6.13 0.94
C SER A 40 8.48 4.98 1.14
N PRO A 41 8.12 4.64 2.40
CA PRO A 41 7.03 3.71 2.67
C PRO A 41 5.68 4.33 2.32
N ILE A 42 4.70 3.50 2.00
CA ILE A 42 3.29 3.90 1.99
C ILE A 42 2.70 3.49 3.33
N ILE A 43 2.27 4.47 4.13
CA ILE A 43 1.65 4.26 5.43
C ILE A 43 0.26 4.90 5.40
N VAL A 44 -0.77 4.08 5.58
CA VAL A 44 -2.15 4.54 5.74
C VAL A 44 -2.58 4.36 7.19
N ASN A 45 -2.93 5.45 7.85
CA ASN A 45 -3.30 5.47 9.27
C ASN A 45 -4.43 6.47 9.54
N ARG A 46 -4.67 6.86 10.79
CA ARG A 46 -5.75 7.81 11.16
C ARG A 46 -5.70 9.14 10.39
N ASN A 47 -4.50 9.62 10.07
CA ASN A 47 -4.30 10.89 9.36
C ASN A 47 -4.57 10.78 7.86
N SER A 48 -4.59 9.56 7.32
CA SER A 48 -4.86 9.29 5.91
C SER A 48 -6.35 9.29 5.58
N ILE A 49 -7.24 9.21 6.57
CA ILE A 49 -8.69 9.06 6.33
C ILE A 49 -9.29 10.24 5.56
N ALA A 50 -8.85 11.47 5.86
CA ALA A 50 -9.31 12.67 5.16
C ALA A 50 -8.80 12.75 3.71
N LEU A 51 -7.72 12.02 3.38
CA LEU A 51 -7.18 11.98 2.01
C LEU A 51 -8.14 11.34 1.03
N PHE A 52 -9.06 10.49 1.49
CA PHE A 52 -10.09 9.89 0.64
C PHE A 52 -10.89 10.94 -0.14
N GLU A 53 -11.20 12.07 0.48
CA GLU A 53 -11.94 13.17 -0.14
C GLU A 53 -11.14 13.92 -1.21
N GLN A 54 -9.82 13.72 -1.25
CA GLN A 54 -8.90 14.35 -2.20
C GLN A 54 -8.58 13.46 -3.40
N ILE A 55 -9.02 12.20 -3.39
CA ILE A 55 -8.86 11.31 -4.52
C ILE A 55 -9.80 11.81 -5.63
N PRO A 56 -9.32 12.02 -6.87
CA PRO A 56 -10.16 12.46 -7.97
C PRO A 56 -11.39 11.56 -8.16
N ASP A 57 -12.58 12.15 -7.98
CA ASP A 57 -13.85 11.45 -7.83
C ASP A 57 -14.56 11.24 -9.17
N PHE A 58 -13.98 10.37 -10.00
CA PHE A 58 -14.59 9.84 -11.21
C PHE A 58 -14.12 8.40 -11.42
N THR A 59 -14.95 7.52 -11.99
CA THR A 59 -14.68 6.07 -12.13
C THR A 59 -14.75 5.58 -13.58
N THR A 60 -14.64 6.48 -14.54
CA THR A 60 -14.79 6.13 -15.96
C THR A 60 -13.51 5.55 -16.54
N THR A 61 -13.71 4.72 -17.57
CA THR A 61 -12.66 4.42 -18.54
C THR A 61 -12.84 5.25 -19.79
N ASP A 62 -11.74 5.54 -20.47
CA ASP A 62 -11.69 6.12 -21.80
C ASP A 62 -12.24 5.14 -22.85
N SER A 63 -12.29 5.59 -24.11
CA SER A 63 -12.70 4.76 -25.26
C SER A 63 -11.88 3.48 -25.47
N ASN A 64 -10.68 3.37 -24.90
CA ASN A 64 -9.80 2.20 -24.96
C ASN A 64 -9.90 1.31 -23.72
N GLY A 65 -10.66 1.70 -22.70
CA GLY A 65 -10.75 1.00 -21.42
C GLY A 65 -9.73 1.44 -20.36
N ASP A 66 -8.95 2.50 -20.63
CA ASP A 66 -7.97 3.08 -19.72
C ASP A 66 -8.65 3.97 -18.68
N CYS A 67 -8.16 3.99 -17.44
CA CYS A 67 -8.74 4.82 -16.37
C CYS A 67 -8.31 6.29 -16.47
N ILE A 68 -8.67 6.92 -17.59
CA ILE A 68 -8.36 8.31 -17.93
C ILE A 68 -9.65 8.97 -18.41
N ASP A 69 -9.83 10.24 -18.09
CA ASP A 69 -10.86 11.07 -18.71
C ASP A 69 -10.38 11.55 -20.09
N ASP A 70 -11.03 11.10 -21.17
CA ASP A 70 -10.74 11.49 -22.56
C ASP A 70 -10.74 13.01 -22.79
N SER A 71 -11.51 13.77 -22.01
CA SER A 71 -11.69 15.21 -22.20
C SER A 71 -10.61 16.05 -21.50
N THR A 72 -10.04 15.54 -20.41
CA THR A 72 -9.08 16.28 -19.57
C THR A 72 -7.70 15.61 -19.50
N GLY A 73 -7.59 14.35 -19.91
CA GLY A 73 -6.41 13.51 -19.74
C GLY A 73 -6.13 13.12 -18.28
N VAL A 74 -7.02 13.44 -17.34
CA VAL A 74 -6.79 13.20 -15.90
C VAL A 74 -6.96 11.71 -15.59
N ILE A 75 -6.11 11.18 -14.72
CA ILE A 75 -6.15 9.77 -14.28
C ILE A 75 -7.22 9.58 -13.20
N SER A 76 -8.10 8.59 -13.38
CA SER A 76 -9.02 8.12 -12.35
C SER A 76 -8.32 7.12 -11.44
N TYR A 77 -8.02 7.53 -10.20
CA TYR A 77 -7.40 6.62 -9.24
C TYR A 77 -8.40 5.68 -8.55
N PHE A 78 -9.69 6.04 -8.49
CA PHE A 78 -10.73 5.08 -8.10
C PHE A 78 -10.88 3.97 -9.14
N CYS A 79 -11.05 4.29 -10.43
CA CYS A 79 -11.10 3.29 -11.50
C CYS A 79 -9.88 2.39 -11.50
N ARG A 80 -8.66 2.91 -11.28
CA ARG A 80 -7.45 2.08 -11.18
C ARG A 80 -7.46 1.20 -9.93
N ALA A 81 -7.89 1.72 -8.77
CA ALA A 81 -7.96 0.99 -7.52
C ALA A 81 -9.00 -0.16 -7.56
N GLU A 82 -10.20 0.07 -8.10
CA GLU A 82 -11.27 -0.93 -8.34
C GLU A 82 -10.77 -2.17 -9.09
N LYS A 83 -9.80 -1.89 -9.94
CA LYS A 83 -9.25 -2.78 -10.92
C LYS A 83 -8.18 -3.68 -10.27
N ILE A 84 -7.36 -3.17 -9.34
CA ILE A 84 -6.31 -3.94 -8.62
C ILE A 84 -6.89 -5.22 -8.01
N ARG A 85 -6.22 -6.35 -8.27
CA ARG A 85 -6.60 -7.66 -7.73
C ARG A 85 -5.96 -7.85 -6.36
N LEU A 86 -6.77 -7.67 -5.32
CA LEU A 86 -6.39 -7.82 -3.92
C LEU A 86 -6.94 -9.14 -3.38
N ILE A 87 -6.10 -9.91 -2.70
CA ILE A 87 -6.57 -10.92 -1.75
C ILE A 87 -6.17 -10.53 -0.34
N PHE A 88 -7.15 -10.50 0.55
CA PHE A 88 -6.91 -10.22 1.96
C PHE A 88 -7.57 -11.28 2.83
N GLY A 89 -6.93 -11.62 3.95
CA GLY A 89 -7.51 -12.61 4.84
C GLY A 89 -7.29 -12.30 6.32
N ASN A 90 -8.32 -12.60 7.10
CA ASN A 90 -8.30 -12.54 8.56
C ASN A 90 -9.49 -13.36 9.10
N ARG A 91 -9.39 -13.82 10.35
CA ARG A 91 -10.50 -14.34 11.15
C ARG A 91 -11.32 -13.18 11.71
N SER A 92 -12.56 -13.45 12.12
CA SER A 92 -13.29 -12.56 13.03
C SER A 92 -13.50 -11.18 12.39
N VAL A 93 -12.77 -10.16 12.86
CA VAL A 93 -12.71 -8.80 12.31
C VAL A 93 -12.46 -8.75 10.80
N GLY A 94 -11.82 -9.76 10.21
CA GLY A 94 -11.71 -9.87 8.75
C GLY A 94 -13.03 -9.84 8.00
N VAL A 95 -14.07 -10.49 8.55
CA VAL A 95 -15.42 -10.52 7.95
C VAL A 95 -16.05 -9.13 8.03
N THR A 96 -15.96 -8.47 9.19
CA THR A 96 -16.47 -7.10 9.33
C THR A 96 -15.69 -6.12 8.46
N THR A 97 -14.39 -6.32 8.25
CA THR A 97 -13.61 -5.54 7.28
C THR A 97 -14.16 -5.74 5.88
N ASN A 98 -14.39 -6.98 5.43
CA ASN A 98 -14.97 -7.23 4.13
C ASN A 98 -16.35 -6.57 3.96
N ASP A 99 -17.20 -6.60 4.99
CA ASP A 99 -18.50 -5.94 4.98
C ASP A 99 -18.35 -4.41 4.94
N ALA A 100 -17.40 -3.84 5.68
CA ALA A 100 -17.12 -2.40 5.65
C ALA A 100 -16.72 -1.92 4.25
N LEU A 101 -15.93 -2.72 3.51
CA LEU A 101 -15.50 -2.35 2.17
C LEU A 101 -16.68 -2.20 1.18
N THR A 102 -17.86 -2.77 1.48
CA THR A 102 -19.07 -2.56 0.67
C THR A 102 -19.64 -1.14 0.75
N CYS A 103 -19.27 -0.34 1.75
CA CYS A 103 -19.94 0.94 1.99
C CYS A 103 -19.92 1.86 0.77
N PHE A 104 -18.80 1.93 0.05
CA PHE A 104 -18.68 2.78 -1.12
C PHE A 104 -19.15 2.14 -2.43
N GLU A 105 -19.62 0.89 -2.43
CA GLU A 105 -20.35 0.33 -3.58
C GLU A 105 -21.68 1.06 -3.79
N ALA A 106 -22.28 1.54 -2.70
CA ALA A 106 -23.45 2.40 -2.77
C ALA A 106 -23.06 3.83 -3.16
N PRO A 107 -23.77 4.44 -4.12
CA PRO A 107 -23.48 5.80 -4.59
C PRO A 107 -23.76 6.87 -3.53
N SER A 108 -24.47 6.55 -2.45
CA SER A 108 -24.64 7.47 -1.33
C SER A 108 -24.90 6.70 -0.05
N SER A 109 -24.67 7.36 1.06
CA SER A 109 -25.07 6.87 2.38
C SER A 109 -26.56 6.47 2.45
N SER A 110 -27.46 7.21 1.79
CA SER A 110 -28.89 6.88 1.77
C SER A 110 -29.25 5.61 0.97
N GLN A 111 -28.34 5.14 0.12
CA GLN A 111 -28.49 3.93 -0.69
C GLN A 111 -27.65 2.76 -0.17
N ALA A 112 -26.90 2.97 0.92
CA ALA A 112 -25.99 1.98 1.48
C ALA A 112 -26.69 1.00 2.43
N SER A 113 -26.02 -0.11 2.71
CA SER A 113 -26.43 -1.04 3.76
C SER A 113 -26.51 -0.35 5.11
N PHE A 114 -27.46 -0.79 5.95
CA PHE A 114 -27.61 -0.32 7.32
C PHE A 114 -26.31 -0.45 8.15
N THR A 115 -25.47 -1.44 7.87
CA THR A 115 -24.18 -1.60 8.56
C THR A 115 -23.26 -0.38 8.39
N CYS A 116 -23.30 0.27 7.22
CA CYS A 116 -22.53 1.48 6.92
C CYS A 116 -23.15 2.75 7.50
N THR A 117 -24.46 2.74 7.78
CA THR A 117 -25.22 3.92 8.23
C THR A 117 -25.71 3.82 9.66
N LYS A 118 -25.31 2.78 10.41
CA LYS A 118 -25.73 2.60 11.79
C LYS A 118 -25.14 3.70 12.68
N LEU A 119 -26.01 4.57 13.18
CA LEU A 119 -25.66 5.69 14.07
C LEU A 119 -25.97 5.42 15.54
N VAL A 120 -27.02 4.64 15.81
CA VAL A 120 -27.55 4.49 17.16
C VAL A 120 -26.79 3.37 17.88
N HIS A 121 -26.01 3.77 18.88
CA HIS A 121 -25.37 2.92 19.85
C HIS A 121 -26.33 2.62 21.01
N ASN A 122 -26.13 1.49 21.70
CA ASN A 122 -27.01 1.07 22.82
C ASN A 122 -26.92 2.03 24.00
N ASP A 123 -25.73 2.60 24.21
CA ASP A 123 -25.49 3.77 25.05
C ASP A 123 -25.33 5.02 24.15
N PRO A 124 -26.26 5.99 24.20
CA PRO A 124 -26.22 7.18 23.36
C PRO A 124 -24.99 8.08 23.53
N SER A 125 -24.24 7.96 24.63
CA SER A 125 -23.01 8.74 24.84
C SER A 125 -21.90 8.42 23.84
N TYR A 126 -21.96 7.24 23.20
CA TYR A 126 -21.04 6.81 22.15
C TYR A 126 -21.55 7.05 20.73
N ASN A 127 -22.69 7.72 20.57
CA ASN A 127 -23.15 8.12 19.24
C ASN A 127 -22.19 9.15 18.64
N LEU A 128 -21.71 8.87 17.44
CA LEU A 128 -20.98 9.83 16.64
C LEU A 128 -21.93 10.65 15.77
N SER A 129 -21.48 11.84 15.42
CA SER A 129 -22.26 12.76 14.62
C SER A 129 -22.48 12.23 13.19
N PRO A 130 -23.66 12.43 12.58
CA PRO A 130 -24.00 11.81 11.29
C PRO A 130 -23.08 12.15 10.11
N GLU A 131 -22.33 13.26 10.14
CA GLU A 131 -21.36 13.60 9.08
C GLU A 131 -20.29 12.54 8.86
N TYR A 132 -19.97 11.74 9.87
CA TYR A 132 -18.97 10.69 9.74
C TYR A 132 -19.43 9.47 8.93
N ILE A 133 -20.72 9.43 8.57
CA ILE A 133 -21.29 8.40 7.70
C ILE A 133 -21.97 8.98 6.46
N TYR A 134 -21.86 10.28 6.21
CA TYR A 134 -22.43 10.88 5.00
C TYR A 134 -21.42 10.87 3.86
N TRP A 135 -21.86 10.36 2.71
CA TRP A 135 -21.16 10.49 1.43
C TRP A 135 -22.17 10.50 0.28
N SER A 136 -21.74 11.05 -0.86
CA SER A 136 -22.43 11.01 -2.15
C SER A 136 -21.38 10.96 -3.26
N ARG A 137 -21.36 9.85 -4.00
CA ARG A 137 -20.42 9.47 -5.05
C ARG A 137 -21.20 8.93 -6.23
N THR A 138 -21.25 9.65 -7.34
CA THR A 138 -22.02 9.22 -8.51
C THR A 138 -21.57 7.84 -8.97
N GLY A 139 -22.48 6.87 -8.99
CA GLY A 139 -22.22 5.50 -9.46
C GLY A 139 -21.64 4.52 -8.44
N GLY A 140 -21.14 5.01 -7.29
CA GLY A 140 -20.42 4.16 -6.32
C GLY A 140 -19.11 3.60 -6.90
N TYR A 141 -18.42 2.76 -6.12
CA TYR A 141 -17.12 2.19 -6.45
C TYR A 141 -17.14 0.66 -6.46
N ASN A 142 -16.48 0.05 -7.43
CA ASN A 142 -16.48 -1.40 -7.61
C ASN A 142 -15.25 -2.09 -6.97
N ARG A 143 -15.48 -2.89 -5.93
CA ARG A 143 -14.40 -3.66 -5.28
C ARG A 143 -14.43 -5.17 -5.60
N ALA A 144 -15.05 -5.60 -6.70
CA ALA A 144 -15.20 -7.01 -7.04
C ALA A 144 -13.86 -7.77 -7.17
N ASN A 145 -12.76 -7.06 -7.42
CA ASN A 145 -11.41 -7.63 -7.49
C ASN A 145 -10.72 -7.73 -6.11
N TRP A 146 -11.38 -7.34 -5.03
CA TRP A 146 -10.85 -7.39 -3.66
C TRP A 146 -11.51 -8.54 -2.91
N ILE A 147 -10.85 -9.69 -2.95
CA ILE A 147 -11.38 -10.96 -2.45
C ILE A 147 -10.95 -11.16 -0.99
N HIS A 148 -11.95 -11.37 -0.12
CA HIS A 148 -11.72 -11.84 1.25
C HIS A 148 -11.64 -13.37 1.28
N GLU A 149 -10.63 -13.90 1.96
CA GLU A 149 -10.55 -15.31 2.31
C GLU A 149 -10.32 -15.44 3.83
N GLY A 150 -11.06 -16.33 4.49
CA GLY A 150 -11.05 -16.42 5.95
C GLY A 150 -9.89 -17.23 6.50
N PHE A 151 -8.92 -16.62 7.18
CA PHE A 151 -7.93 -17.34 7.99
C PHE A 151 -8.53 -17.69 9.36
N ALA A 152 -8.26 -18.88 9.89
CA ALA A 152 -8.62 -19.21 11.26
C ALA A 152 -7.58 -20.16 11.87
N SER A 153 -6.62 -19.60 12.61
CA SER A 153 -5.67 -20.39 13.41
C SER A 153 -4.90 -19.50 14.40
N THR A 154 -3.88 -20.06 15.04
CA THR A 154 -2.87 -19.30 15.79
C THR A 154 -2.08 -18.37 14.87
N TRP A 155 -1.49 -17.30 15.41
CA TRP A 155 -0.69 -16.36 14.63
C TRP A 155 0.43 -17.09 13.84
N TYR A 156 1.08 -18.05 14.49
CA TYR A 156 2.19 -18.81 13.92
C TYR A 156 1.75 -19.67 12.75
N THR A 157 0.63 -20.39 12.91
CA THR A 157 0.11 -21.23 11.83
C THR A 157 -0.31 -20.38 10.65
N MET A 158 -0.94 -19.21 10.89
CA MET A 158 -1.28 -18.28 9.82
C MET A 158 -0.05 -17.83 9.03
N THR A 159 1.02 -17.41 9.71
CA THR A 159 2.27 -17.02 9.03
C THR A 159 2.89 -18.19 8.27
N ASN A 160 2.97 -19.37 8.90
CA ASN A 160 3.54 -20.56 8.29
C ASN A 160 2.78 -21.02 7.05
N ASP A 161 1.45 -21.02 7.11
CA ASP A 161 0.57 -21.36 5.99
C ASP A 161 0.77 -20.35 4.85
N TYR A 162 0.89 -19.06 5.19
CA TYR A 162 1.13 -18.03 4.19
C TYR A 162 2.48 -18.18 3.49
N ILE A 163 3.55 -18.46 4.24
CA ILE A 163 4.88 -18.79 3.68
C ILE A 163 4.77 -20.01 2.77
N THR A 164 4.07 -21.05 3.21
CA THR A 164 3.83 -22.27 2.41
C THR A 164 3.05 -21.95 1.13
N PHE A 165 2.08 -21.04 1.16
CA PHE A 165 1.38 -20.60 -0.03
C PHE A 165 2.32 -19.90 -1.02
N LEU A 166 3.17 -18.99 -0.54
CA LEU A 166 4.16 -18.32 -1.39
C LEU A 166 5.17 -19.30 -1.99
N ASP A 167 5.64 -20.28 -1.22
CA ASP A 167 6.55 -21.33 -1.70
C ASP A 167 5.91 -22.21 -2.79
N ASN A 168 4.57 -22.34 -2.77
CA ASN A 168 3.80 -23.12 -3.75
C ASN A 168 3.14 -22.27 -4.85
N ASN A 169 3.46 -20.97 -4.95
CA ASN A 169 2.82 -20.03 -5.90
C ASN A 169 1.28 -20.00 -5.78
N GLN A 170 0.79 -20.13 -4.55
CA GLN A 170 -0.61 -20.14 -4.18
C GLN A 170 -0.92 -18.97 -3.25
N VAL A 171 -2.21 -18.74 -3.06
CA VAL A 171 -2.76 -17.95 -1.95
C VAL A 171 -3.85 -18.75 -1.27
N GLN A 172 -4.40 -18.19 -0.19
CA GLN A 172 -5.49 -18.82 0.52
C GLN A 172 -6.69 -19.14 -0.41
N GLY A 173 -7.41 -20.20 -0.09
CA GLY A 173 -8.54 -20.67 -0.92
C GLY A 173 -8.10 -21.51 -2.12
N GLY A 174 -6.81 -21.88 -2.20
CA GLY A 174 -6.27 -22.74 -3.27
C GLY A 174 -6.14 -22.04 -4.63
N ARG A 175 -6.17 -20.70 -4.65
CA ARG A 175 -6.05 -19.89 -5.87
C ARG A 175 -4.58 -19.70 -6.24
N SER A 176 -4.31 -19.33 -7.50
CA SER A 176 -2.96 -19.01 -7.90
C SER A 176 -2.55 -17.64 -7.37
N LEU A 177 -1.31 -17.52 -6.91
CA LEU A 177 -0.71 -16.22 -6.59
C LEU A 177 -0.69 -15.27 -7.80
N ASN A 178 -0.70 -15.80 -9.02
CA ASN A 178 -0.74 -15.01 -10.26
C ASN A 178 -2.09 -14.33 -10.52
N ASP A 179 -3.14 -14.78 -9.83
CA ASP A 179 -4.49 -14.19 -9.93
C ASP A 179 -4.59 -12.85 -9.19
N PHE A 180 -3.58 -12.49 -8.40
CA PHE A 180 -3.58 -11.29 -7.56
C PHE A 180 -2.31 -10.45 -7.75
N ASP A 181 -2.42 -9.14 -7.52
CA ASP A 181 -1.31 -8.19 -7.60
C ASP A 181 -0.86 -7.74 -6.21
N VAL A 182 -1.83 -7.61 -5.31
CA VAL A 182 -1.65 -7.20 -3.93
C VAL A 182 -2.21 -8.28 -3.02
N TYR A 183 -1.50 -8.57 -1.95
CA TYR A 183 -1.93 -9.56 -0.99
C TYR A 183 -1.61 -9.14 0.44
N THR A 184 -2.42 -9.61 1.39
CA THR A 184 -2.26 -9.28 2.80
C THR A 184 -2.97 -10.32 3.65
N TYR A 185 -2.51 -10.47 4.88
CA TYR A 185 -3.33 -11.03 5.95
C TYR A 185 -3.18 -10.14 7.18
N GLN A 186 -4.22 -10.11 8.00
CA GLN A 186 -4.23 -9.38 9.26
C GLN A 186 -4.35 -10.38 10.41
N PHE A 187 -3.61 -10.14 11.48
CA PHE A 187 -3.88 -10.80 12.76
C PHE A 187 -5.09 -10.14 13.41
N SER A 188 -6.02 -10.94 13.92
CA SER A 188 -7.11 -10.41 14.74
C SER A 188 -6.67 -10.27 16.21
N TYR A 189 -7.48 -9.63 17.04
CA TYR A 189 -7.23 -9.54 18.48
C TYR A 189 -7.10 -10.93 19.15
N LEU A 190 -7.62 -11.99 18.51
CA LEU A 190 -7.51 -13.38 18.94
C LEU A 190 -6.12 -14.00 18.71
N ASN A 191 -5.22 -13.29 18.03
CA ASN A 191 -3.86 -13.72 17.69
C ASN A 191 -2.78 -13.00 18.53
N VAL A 192 -3.20 -12.05 19.36
CA VAL A 192 -2.36 -11.15 20.16
C VAL A 192 -2.90 -11.06 21.60
N MET A 193 -3.49 -12.14 22.09
CA MET A 193 -4.06 -12.20 23.44
C MET A 193 -2.96 -12.27 24.50
N ASP A 194 -3.32 -12.06 25.76
CA ASP A 194 -2.39 -12.28 26.87
C ASP A 194 -1.87 -13.73 26.86
N GLY A 195 -0.55 -13.87 26.92
CA GLY A 195 0.14 -15.15 26.83
C GLY A 195 0.57 -15.57 25.42
N ASP A 196 0.10 -14.90 24.36
CA ASP A 196 0.59 -15.16 23.00
C ASP A 196 2.05 -14.72 22.85
N SER A 197 2.86 -15.57 22.23
CA SER A 197 4.29 -15.31 22.04
C SER A 197 4.59 -14.32 20.91
N ILE A 198 3.60 -13.82 20.19
CA ILE A 198 3.76 -13.08 18.93
C ILE A 198 4.63 -11.83 19.06
N ALA A 199 4.61 -11.17 20.22
CA ALA A 199 5.39 -9.96 20.51
C ALA A 199 6.69 -10.25 21.29
N ASN A 200 7.07 -11.52 21.50
CA ASN A 200 8.26 -11.87 22.27
C ASN A 200 9.54 -11.56 21.48
N LEU A 201 10.47 -10.83 22.11
CA LEU A 201 11.78 -10.50 21.55
C LEU A 201 12.94 -11.34 22.10
N THR A 202 12.65 -12.31 22.96
CA THR A 202 13.65 -13.20 23.59
C THR A 202 13.87 -14.47 22.77
N SER A 203 15.05 -15.08 22.94
CA SER A 203 15.35 -16.39 22.36
C SER A 203 14.32 -17.44 22.81
N CYS A 204 13.89 -18.27 21.87
CA CYS A 204 12.93 -19.35 22.08
C CYS A 204 13.55 -20.73 21.76
N GLY A 205 12.79 -21.80 21.99
CA GLY A 205 13.19 -23.18 21.64
C GLY A 205 13.36 -24.11 22.84
N GLY A 206 13.00 -23.66 24.05
CA GLY A 206 12.90 -24.51 25.25
C GLY A 206 11.48 -25.00 25.52
N SER A 207 11.32 -25.91 26.49
CA SER A 207 10.01 -26.47 26.91
C SER A 207 9.00 -25.40 27.36
N ASN A 208 9.48 -24.26 27.85
CA ASN A 208 8.66 -23.19 28.43
C ASN A 208 8.36 -22.05 27.43
N GLN A 209 9.07 -21.99 26.31
CA GLN A 209 8.83 -21.01 25.25
C GLN A 209 9.19 -21.65 23.89
N PRO A 210 8.33 -22.53 23.35
CA PRO A 210 8.64 -23.30 22.16
C PRO A 210 8.64 -22.46 20.87
N ARG A 211 8.11 -21.23 20.92
CA ARG A 211 7.96 -20.35 19.76
C ARG A 211 8.56 -18.96 20.01
N CYS A 212 9.19 -18.42 18.99
CA CYS A 212 9.72 -17.06 18.97
C CYS A 212 8.61 -16.08 18.59
N GLY A 213 8.80 -14.80 18.87
CA GLY A 213 7.88 -13.77 18.39
C GLY A 213 8.03 -13.54 16.89
N PHE A 214 6.98 -12.95 16.30
CA PHE A 214 6.88 -12.68 14.88
C PHE A 214 8.00 -11.76 14.37
N PHE A 215 8.53 -10.89 15.23
CA PHE A 215 9.63 -9.96 14.90
C PHE A 215 11.01 -10.41 15.40
N TYR A 216 11.13 -11.64 15.90
CA TYR A 216 12.42 -12.22 16.28
C TYR A 216 13.04 -12.93 15.07
N ASN A 217 14.18 -12.44 14.57
CA ASN A 217 14.85 -13.02 13.40
C ASN A 217 15.55 -14.34 13.76
N ASN A 218 14.91 -15.47 13.45
CA ASN A 218 15.49 -16.77 13.68
C ASN A 218 16.51 -17.13 12.60
N SER A 219 17.58 -17.82 12.98
CA SER A 219 18.57 -18.35 12.02
C SER A 219 18.03 -19.51 11.16
N SER A 220 16.88 -20.06 11.51
CA SER A 220 16.17 -21.12 10.79
C SER A 220 14.74 -20.67 10.53
N ASP A 221 14.10 -21.22 9.50
CA ASP A 221 12.72 -20.90 9.15
C ASP A 221 11.77 -21.27 10.30
N LYS A 222 11.20 -20.25 10.95
CA LYS A 222 10.33 -20.36 12.13
C LYS A 222 9.07 -19.53 11.96
N ALA A 223 8.65 -19.29 10.72
CA ALA A 223 7.46 -18.53 10.38
C ALA A 223 7.41 -17.16 11.09
N ASP A 224 8.55 -16.46 11.08
CA ASP A 224 8.65 -15.07 11.50
C ASP A 224 8.57 -14.12 10.29
N VAL A 225 8.53 -12.81 10.56
CA VAL A 225 8.38 -11.79 9.53
C VAL A 225 9.55 -11.77 8.55
N TYR A 226 10.76 -12.19 8.97
CA TYR A 226 11.93 -12.20 8.10
C TYR A 226 11.91 -13.41 7.17
N ASP A 227 11.34 -14.54 7.60
CA ASP A 227 11.05 -15.67 6.73
C ASP A 227 10.08 -15.26 5.60
N LEU A 228 9.01 -14.53 5.96
CA LEU A 228 8.05 -13.97 5.01
C LEU A 228 8.73 -12.98 4.05
N ASP A 229 9.46 -11.99 4.57
CA ASP A 229 10.15 -10.97 3.77
C ASP A 229 11.08 -11.60 2.73
N ARG A 230 11.80 -12.67 3.09
CA ARG A 230 12.65 -13.42 2.15
C ARG A 230 11.87 -14.11 1.03
N ARG A 231 10.67 -14.66 1.29
CA ARG A 231 9.81 -15.25 0.24
C ARG A 231 9.28 -14.20 -0.71
N LEU A 232 8.93 -13.03 -0.19
CA LEU A 232 8.41 -11.92 -1.00
C LEU A 232 9.42 -11.43 -2.05
N VAL A 233 10.73 -11.67 -1.84
CA VAL A 233 11.78 -11.37 -2.82
C VAL A 233 11.59 -12.15 -4.12
N ALA A 234 11.21 -13.43 -4.04
CA ALA A 234 10.96 -14.27 -5.21
C ALA A 234 9.72 -13.84 -6.00
N HIS A 235 8.88 -12.97 -5.40
CA HIS A 235 7.62 -12.46 -5.96
C HIS A 235 7.68 -10.94 -6.11
N SER A 236 8.79 -10.40 -6.63
CA SER A 236 9.08 -8.96 -6.66
C SER A 236 8.10 -8.12 -7.50
N ASN A 237 7.35 -8.73 -8.42
CA ASN A 237 6.26 -8.09 -9.17
C ASN A 237 4.93 -8.05 -8.41
N LYS A 238 4.91 -8.51 -7.16
CA LYS A 238 3.75 -8.50 -6.26
C LYS A 238 4.03 -7.65 -5.03
N TYR A 239 2.96 -7.25 -4.33
CA TYR A 239 3.06 -6.34 -3.20
C TYR A 239 2.33 -6.90 -1.97
N PHE A 240 3.07 -7.02 -0.86
CA PHE A 240 2.50 -7.36 0.44
C PHE A 240 2.13 -6.09 1.22
N VAL A 241 0.91 -6.02 1.73
CA VAL A 241 0.51 -4.96 2.67
C VAL A 241 0.58 -5.53 4.09
N PHE A 242 1.45 -4.97 4.91
CA PHE A 242 1.48 -5.26 6.34
C PHE A 242 0.35 -4.52 7.05
N GLN A 243 -0.15 -5.11 8.14
CA GLN A 243 -1.20 -4.51 8.95
C GLN A 243 -0.89 -4.65 10.44
N THR A 244 -1.22 -3.61 11.21
CA THR A 244 -1.38 -3.78 12.66
C THR A 244 -2.59 -4.68 12.95
N THR A 245 -2.57 -5.34 14.10
CA THR A 245 -3.68 -6.22 14.52
C THR A 245 -4.94 -5.41 14.75
N SER A 246 -6.11 -6.00 14.51
CA SER A 246 -7.34 -5.45 15.09
C SER A 246 -7.29 -5.58 16.63
N LEU A 247 -7.96 -4.70 17.33
CA LEU A 247 -8.03 -4.61 18.79
C LEU A 247 -9.45 -4.91 19.28
N ALA A 248 -9.56 -5.31 20.56
CA ALA A 248 -10.82 -5.55 21.23
C ALA A 248 -10.88 -4.74 22.52
N ARG A 249 -12.10 -4.43 23.01
CA ARG A 249 -12.29 -3.67 24.24
C ARG A 249 -11.71 -4.39 25.47
N SER A 250 -11.98 -5.69 25.60
CA SER A 250 -11.55 -6.51 26.73
C SER A 250 -10.12 -7.02 26.66
N ILE A 251 -9.51 -6.92 25.48
CA ILE A 251 -8.21 -7.51 25.13
C ILE A 251 -7.31 -6.44 24.52
N GLY A 252 -7.48 -5.17 24.90
CA GLY A 252 -6.32 -4.29 24.91
C GLY A 252 -5.30 -4.97 25.82
N THR A 253 -4.22 -5.50 25.24
CA THR A 253 -3.20 -6.27 25.96
C THR A 253 -1.86 -5.60 25.77
N GLN A 254 -0.95 -5.86 26.71
CA GLN A 254 0.43 -5.45 26.51
C GLN A 254 1.02 -6.17 25.28
N VAL A 255 0.58 -7.41 25.00
CA VAL A 255 0.99 -8.18 23.83
C VAL A 255 0.56 -7.49 22.52
N SER A 256 -0.69 -7.08 22.38
CA SER A 256 -1.20 -6.39 21.18
C SER A 256 -0.56 -5.02 20.99
N THR A 257 -0.38 -4.28 22.09
CA THR A 257 0.34 -3.00 22.11
C THR A 257 1.78 -3.18 21.63
N ASN A 258 2.50 -4.17 22.18
CA ASN A 258 3.87 -4.47 21.79
C ASN A 258 3.95 -4.92 20.33
N PHE A 259 3.07 -5.80 19.89
CA PHE A 259 3.02 -6.28 18.51
C PHE A 259 2.83 -5.12 17.52
N ASN A 260 1.86 -4.24 17.77
CA ASN A 260 1.59 -3.10 16.88
C ASN A 260 2.75 -2.10 16.85
N ASN A 261 3.40 -1.85 17.99
CA ASN A 261 4.59 -1.01 18.04
C ASN A 261 5.77 -1.65 17.31
N GLN A 262 5.98 -2.96 17.44
CA GLN A 262 7.00 -3.70 16.70
C GLN A 262 6.70 -3.71 15.19
N MET A 263 5.43 -3.83 14.78
CA MET A 263 5.02 -3.70 13.38
C MET A 263 5.39 -2.31 12.83
N ARG A 264 5.00 -1.24 13.52
CA ARG A 264 5.36 0.13 13.13
C ARG A 264 6.87 0.32 13.08
N GLN A 265 7.62 -0.22 14.03
CA GLN A 265 9.08 -0.19 14.02
C GLN A 265 9.66 -0.95 12.83
N PHE A 266 9.15 -2.14 12.53
CA PHE A 266 9.59 -2.98 11.40
C PHE A 266 9.36 -2.32 10.04
N ILE A 267 8.25 -1.59 9.89
CA ILE A 267 7.96 -0.80 8.69
C ILE A 267 8.94 0.37 8.55
N ASN A 268 9.36 0.98 9.66
CA ASN A 268 10.28 2.11 9.67
C ASN A 268 11.76 1.71 9.70
N SER A 269 12.11 0.47 10.09
CA SER A 269 13.49 0.04 10.34
C SER A 269 14.30 -0.25 9.08
N GLY A 270 13.67 -0.25 7.90
CA GLY A 270 14.40 -0.37 6.65
C GLY A 270 13.57 -0.91 5.50
N ARG A 271 14.28 -1.46 4.53
CA ARG A 271 13.74 -1.97 3.27
C ARG A 271 13.64 -3.49 3.30
N ASP A 272 12.80 -4.05 2.42
CA ASP A 272 12.81 -5.46 2.06
C ASP A 272 14.11 -5.83 1.34
N SER A 273 14.34 -7.12 1.06
CA SER A 273 15.57 -7.52 0.35
C SER A 273 15.60 -7.11 -1.13
N ASN A 274 14.52 -6.54 -1.67
CA ASN A 274 14.48 -5.87 -2.99
C ASN A 274 14.82 -4.37 -2.89
N GLY A 275 15.19 -3.87 -1.70
CA GLY A 275 15.48 -2.46 -1.48
C GLY A 275 14.24 -1.57 -1.44
N ARG A 276 13.03 -2.12 -1.29
CA ARG A 276 11.77 -1.37 -1.20
C ARG A 276 11.39 -1.16 0.25
N TYR A 277 10.96 0.05 0.60
CA TYR A 277 10.18 0.28 1.81
C TYR A 277 8.89 -0.53 1.78
N ARG A 278 8.41 -0.89 2.95
CA ARG A 278 7.21 -1.70 3.14
C ARG A 278 5.95 -0.84 3.10
N ILE A 279 4.82 -1.49 2.80
CA ILE A 279 3.50 -0.87 2.79
C ILE A 279 2.77 -1.25 4.08
N LEU A 280 2.20 -0.28 4.77
CA LEU A 280 1.45 -0.47 6.01
C LEU A 280 0.04 0.11 5.90
N LEU A 281 -0.97 -0.69 6.25
CA LEU A 281 -2.25 -0.21 6.72
C LEU A 281 -2.28 -0.35 8.24
N ASP A 282 -2.18 0.77 8.95
CA ASP A 282 -2.19 0.81 10.41
C ASP A 282 -3.64 0.74 10.93
N PHE A 283 -4.23 -0.43 10.80
CA PHE A 283 -5.61 -0.73 11.18
C PHE A 283 -5.93 -0.35 12.63
N ALA A 284 -5.05 -0.73 13.56
CA ALA A 284 -5.16 -0.42 14.98
C ALA A 284 -5.25 1.08 15.23
N ASP A 285 -4.47 1.87 14.49
CA ASP A 285 -4.46 3.32 14.62
C ASP A 285 -5.78 3.95 14.16
N VAL A 286 -6.40 3.39 13.12
CA VAL A 286 -7.69 3.85 12.60
C VAL A 286 -8.84 3.53 13.56
N GLU A 287 -8.85 2.33 14.14
CA GLU A 287 -9.95 1.87 15.01
C GLU A 287 -9.81 2.34 16.47
N ALA A 288 -8.59 2.60 16.96
CA ALA A 288 -8.34 3.07 18.32
C ALA A 288 -8.36 4.60 18.45
N THR A 289 -8.82 5.31 17.43
CA THR A 289 -8.89 6.78 17.43
C THR A 289 -10.19 7.32 16.85
N LEU A 290 -10.78 8.27 17.58
CA LEU A 290 -11.95 9.02 17.16
C LEU A 290 -11.64 10.02 16.05
N PRO A 291 -12.65 10.49 15.31
CA PRO A 291 -12.43 11.46 14.24
C PRO A 291 -11.84 12.80 14.71
N ASP A 292 -12.03 13.16 15.98
CA ASP A 292 -11.45 14.35 16.62
C ASP A 292 -10.01 14.15 17.14
N GLY A 293 -9.44 12.95 16.93
CA GLY A 293 -8.09 12.60 17.32
C GLY A 293 -7.95 12.03 18.74
N ARG A 294 -9.02 11.97 19.54
CA ARG A 294 -8.98 11.32 20.85
C ARG A 294 -8.73 9.82 20.70
N GLU A 295 -7.81 9.31 21.50
CA GLU A 295 -7.48 7.89 21.55
C GLU A 295 -8.44 7.13 22.45
N CYS A 296 -8.60 5.85 22.16
CA CYS A 296 -9.44 4.93 22.90
C CYS A 296 -8.57 3.84 23.54
N TYR A 297 -8.88 3.55 24.80
CA TYR A 297 -8.18 2.55 25.59
C TYR A 297 -9.13 1.41 25.94
N ASP A 298 -8.62 0.37 26.58
CA ASP A 298 -9.35 -0.81 27.01
C ASP A 298 -10.36 -0.52 28.12
N ASN A 299 -10.97 -1.56 28.68
CA ASN A 299 -12.06 -1.43 29.64
C ASN A 299 -11.67 -1.59 31.11
N ARG A 300 -10.37 -1.66 31.43
CA ARG A 300 -9.89 -1.57 32.82
C ARG A 300 -9.79 -0.10 33.25
N ASP A 301 -10.92 0.60 33.22
CA ASP A 301 -11.03 2.05 33.43
C ASP A 301 -12.01 2.43 34.56
N GLY A 302 -12.65 1.45 35.21
CA GLY A 302 -13.63 1.67 36.28
C GLY A 302 -14.96 2.29 35.81
N VAL A 303 -15.22 2.28 34.50
CA VAL A 303 -16.45 2.79 33.90
C VAL A 303 -17.35 1.61 33.51
N LEU A 304 -18.64 1.71 33.85
CA LEU A 304 -19.62 0.69 33.48
C LEU A 304 -19.98 0.81 32.00
N TYR A 305 -19.83 -0.28 31.25
CA TYR A 305 -20.28 -0.41 29.87
C TYR A 305 -21.30 -1.53 29.74
N CYS A 306 -22.39 -1.27 29.02
CA CYS A 306 -23.45 -2.25 28.80
C CYS A 306 -23.77 -2.39 27.33
N GLN A 307 -23.66 -3.61 26.80
CA GLN A 307 -24.23 -3.97 25.51
C GLN A 307 -25.75 -4.04 25.64
N ASN A 308 -26.27 -4.54 26.76
CA ASN A 308 -27.68 -4.52 27.13
C ASN A 308 -27.80 -4.67 28.66
N THR A 309 -29.03 -4.66 29.19
CA THR A 309 -29.29 -4.77 30.64
C THR A 309 -28.76 -6.04 31.32
N SER A 310 -28.42 -7.07 30.54
CA SER A 310 -27.93 -8.36 31.03
C SER A 310 -26.46 -8.63 30.67
N VAL A 311 -25.84 -7.77 29.86
CA VAL A 311 -24.45 -7.90 29.42
C VAL A 311 -23.78 -6.55 29.66
N CYS A 312 -23.15 -6.45 30.83
CA CYS A 312 -22.39 -5.28 31.25
C CYS A 312 -21.06 -5.71 31.86
N GLU A 313 -20.09 -4.81 31.78
CA GLU A 313 -18.77 -4.93 32.39
C GLU A 313 -18.39 -3.62 33.08
N ASN A 314 -17.60 -3.72 34.15
CA ASN A 314 -17.04 -2.58 34.86
C ASN A 314 -15.77 -3.04 35.57
N TRP A 315 -14.72 -3.28 34.79
CA TRP A 315 -13.44 -3.71 35.35
C TRP A 315 -12.78 -2.57 36.14
N PRO A 316 -12.15 -2.85 37.29
CA PRO A 316 -11.45 -1.82 38.06
C PRO A 316 -10.37 -1.12 37.23
N ASP A 317 -10.23 0.20 37.42
CA ASP A 317 -9.16 1.00 36.83
C ASP A 317 -7.78 0.51 37.30
N ASP A 318 -7.00 -0.08 36.38
CA ASP A 318 -5.64 -0.55 36.64
C ASP A 318 -4.58 0.53 36.38
N ARG A 319 -5.02 1.70 35.90
CA ARG A 319 -4.22 2.89 35.53
C ARG A 319 -3.29 2.66 34.34
N ILE A 320 -3.57 1.66 33.50
CA ILE A 320 -2.80 1.36 32.30
C ILE A 320 -3.68 1.56 31.08
N ASN A 321 -3.39 2.61 30.31
CA ASN A 321 -4.09 2.90 29.07
C ASN A 321 -3.56 2.02 27.93
N GLN A 322 -4.20 0.87 27.68
CA GLN A 322 -3.84 0.01 26.55
C GLN A 322 -4.74 0.32 25.35
N PRO A 323 -4.21 0.63 24.15
CA PRO A 323 -5.04 0.94 23.00
C PRO A 323 -6.06 -0.16 22.71
N ALA A 324 -7.31 0.25 22.48
CA ALA A 324 -8.39 -0.64 22.09
C ALA A 324 -9.29 0.03 21.05
N ILE A 325 -10.11 -0.76 20.37
CA ILE A 325 -11.17 -0.24 19.51
C ILE A 325 -12.04 0.76 20.31
N CYS A 326 -12.37 1.90 19.71
CA CYS A 326 -13.26 2.85 20.34
C CYS A 326 -14.66 2.27 20.57
N GLN A 327 -15.25 2.53 21.74
CA GLN A 327 -16.65 2.14 22.03
C GLN A 327 -17.64 2.75 21.03
N HIS A 328 -17.31 3.92 20.47
CA HIS A 328 -18.05 4.58 19.39
C HIS A 328 -18.13 3.76 18.09
N TYR A 329 -17.28 2.72 17.96
CA TYR A 329 -17.16 1.89 16.78
C TYR A 329 -17.76 0.49 16.96
N THR A 330 -18.11 0.10 18.18
CA THR A 330 -18.69 -1.22 18.46
C THR A 330 -19.74 -1.18 19.57
N VAL A 331 -20.81 -1.97 19.41
CA VAL A 331 -21.77 -2.25 20.49
C VAL A 331 -21.37 -3.44 21.36
N GLU A 332 -20.27 -4.12 21.02
CA GLU A 332 -19.76 -5.22 21.84
C GLU A 332 -19.08 -4.66 23.09
N THR A 333 -19.36 -5.25 24.25
CA THR A 333 -18.71 -4.85 25.51
C THR A 333 -17.27 -5.32 25.57
N GLU A 334 -16.98 -6.51 25.07
CA GLU A 334 -15.69 -7.17 25.28
C GLU A 334 -14.90 -7.39 23.97
N ASN A 335 -15.56 -7.53 22.83
CA ASN A 335 -14.95 -8.00 21.59
C ASN A 335 -14.43 -6.84 20.71
N GLY A 336 -13.95 -7.18 19.50
CA GLY A 336 -13.32 -6.25 18.56
C GLY A 336 -14.03 -6.07 17.23
N HIS A 337 -15.26 -6.59 17.06
CA HIS A 337 -16.00 -6.36 15.81
C HIS A 337 -16.51 -4.93 15.79
N PHE A 338 -16.01 -4.12 14.86
CA PHE A 338 -16.67 -2.85 14.59
C PHE A 338 -18.04 -3.11 13.95
N SER A 339 -19.04 -2.50 14.55
CA SER A 339 -20.45 -2.73 14.21
C SER A 339 -21.23 -1.43 14.02
N MET A 340 -20.54 -0.28 14.10
CA MET A 340 -21.09 1.05 13.89
C MET A 340 -20.68 1.60 12.52
N GLY A 341 -21.57 2.39 11.90
CA GLY A 341 -21.37 2.90 10.55
C GLY A 341 -20.10 3.74 10.39
N ALA A 342 -19.81 4.60 11.38
CA ALA A 342 -18.62 5.44 11.36
C ALA A 342 -17.32 4.62 11.30
N ALA A 343 -17.27 3.46 11.96
CA ALA A 343 -16.12 2.57 11.91
C ALA A 343 -15.96 1.92 10.53
N ASN A 344 -17.06 1.38 9.99
CA ASN A 344 -17.10 0.78 8.66
C ASN A 344 -16.64 1.78 7.58
N VAL A 345 -17.19 3.00 7.61
CA VAL A 345 -16.83 4.06 6.67
C VAL A 345 -15.35 4.44 6.80
N ARG A 346 -14.81 4.58 8.02
CA ARG A 346 -13.39 4.91 8.23
C ARG A 346 -12.44 3.83 7.72
N ILE A 347 -12.69 2.57 8.05
CA ILE A 347 -11.88 1.45 7.54
C ILE A 347 -11.96 1.38 6.02
N ALA A 348 -13.14 1.55 5.43
CA ALA A 348 -13.31 1.58 3.98
C ALA A 348 -12.53 2.73 3.33
N LYS A 349 -12.56 3.95 3.91
CA LYS A 349 -11.76 5.08 3.41
C LYS A 349 -10.26 4.78 3.45
N ALA A 350 -9.78 4.15 4.52
CA ALA A 350 -8.37 3.76 4.65
C ALA A 350 -7.95 2.81 3.51
N TYR A 351 -8.75 1.77 3.25
CA TYR A 351 -8.48 0.85 2.13
C TYR A 351 -8.51 1.56 0.77
N TRP A 352 -9.50 2.39 0.49
CA TRP A 352 -9.54 3.14 -0.77
C TRP A 352 -8.35 4.07 -0.95
N VAL A 353 -7.90 4.76 0.11
CA VAL A 353 -6.69 5.59 0.09
C VAL A 353 -5.44 4.76 -0.16
N LEU A 354 -5.32 3.58 0.47
CA LEU A 354 -4.23 2.66 0.21
C LEU A 354 -4.22 2.23 -1.27
N MET A 355 -5.35 1.74 -1.77
CA MET A 355 -5.45 1.18 -3.11
C MET A 355 -5.26 2.26 -4.19
N ALA A 356 -5.73 3.49 -3.96
CA ALA A 356 -5.44 4.63 -4.83
C ALA A 356 -3.92 4.93 -4.88
N GLN A 357 -3.22 4.87 -3.74
CA GLN A 357 -1.77 5.06 -3.71
C GLN A 357 -1.00 3.94 -4.41
N LEU A 358 -1.44 2.68 -4.25
CA LEU A 358 -0.90 1.55 -5.01
C LEU A 358 -1.17 1.69 -6.52
N ALA A 359 -2.30 2.29 -6.88
CA ALA A 359 -2.63 2.70 -8.24
C ALA A 359 -1.85 3.94 -8.72
N GLY A 360 -0.90 4.47 -7.95
CA GLY A 360 -0.01 5.55 -8.37
C GLY A 360 -0.46 6.95 -7.98
N TRP A 361 -1.52 7.08 -7.18
CA TRP A 361 -1.86 8.36 -6.58
C TRP A 361 -0.79 8.75 -5.56
N VAL A 362 -0.40 10.02 -5.54
CA VAL A 362 0.47 10.59 -4.51
C VAL A 362 -0.30 11.75 -3.89
N PRO A 363 -0.70 11.64 -2.60
CA PRO A 363 -1.38 12.73 -1.92
C PRO A 363 -0.58 14.04 -2.01
N GLY A 364 -1.26 15.13 -2.39
CA GLY A 364 -0.64 16.46 -2.49
C GLY A 364 0.24 16.70 -3.72
N SER A 365 0.43 15.74 -4.63
CA SER A 365 1.09 16.03 -5.91
C SER A 365 0.13 16.74 -6.87
N THR A 366 0.64 17.69 -7.65
CA THR A 366 -0.09 18.16 -8.83
C THR A 366 -0.14 17.00 -9.82
N GLN A 367 -1.36 16.55 -10.16
CA GLN A 367 -1.57 15.45 -11.09
C GLN A 367 -0.83 15.74 -12.41
N SER A 368 0.22 14.98 -12.70
CA SER A 368 0.86 15.02 -14.01
C SER A 368 -0.11 14.41 -15.01
N THR A 369 -0.48 15.20 -16.02
CA THR A 369 -1.11 14.70 -17.24
C THR A 369 -0.23 13.58 -17.78
N PRO A 370 -0.78 12.43 -18.18
CA PRO A 370 0.03 11.36 -18.76
C PRO A 370 0.76 11.92 -19.98
N THR A 371 2.09 11.95 -19.93
CA THR A 371 2.90 12.16 -21.13
C THR A 371 2.55 11.01 -22.08
N PRO A 372 1.99 11.28 -23.27
CA PRO A 372 1.63 10.22 -24.19
C PRO A 372 2.88 9.36 -24.45
N THR A 373 2.74 8.05 -24.23
CA THR A 373 3.74 7.07 -24.64
C THR A 373 4.04 7.33 -26.12
N PRO A 374 5.29 7.61 -26.53
CA PRO A 374 5.60 7.84 -27.93
C PRO A 374 5.17 6.62 -28.73
N ALA A 375 4.20 6.81 -29.63
CA ALA A 375 3.80 5.79 -30.57
C ALA A 375 5.04 5.44 -31.42
N VAL A 376 5.51 4.20 -31.31
CA VAL A 376 6.60 3.67 -32.14
C VAL A 376 6.11 3.68 -33.59
N THR A 377 6.39 4.78 -34.29
CA THR A 377 6.09 4.93 -35.70
C THR A 377 7.34 4.51 -36.45
N ASN A 378 7.35 3.30 -36.98
CA ASN A 378 8.39 2.82 -37.89
C ASN A 378 8.38 3.69 -39.16
N THR A 379 9.17 4.75 -39.17
CA THR A 379 9.43 5.58 -40.37
C THR A 379 10.93 5.60 -40.62
N PRO A 380 11.38 5.31 -41.86
CA PRO A 380 12.80 5.19 -42.17
C PRO A 380 13.52 6.53 -42.00
N THR A 381 14.64 6.46 -41.29
CA THR A 381 15.57 7.56 -40.97
C THR A 381 16.01 8.34 -42.20
N PRO A 382 15.69 9.64 -42.32
CA PRO A 382 16.45 10.57 -43.16
C PRO A 382 17.60 11.15 -42.34
N THR A 383 18.79 11.07 -42.89
CA THR A 383 20.02 11.68 -42.37
C THR A 383 19.84 13.19 -42.18
N ALA A 384 19.90 13.67 -40.94
CA ALA A 384 19.75 15.09 -40.61
C ALA A 384 21.12 15.79 -40.50
N THR A 385 21.32 16.78 -41.36
CA THR A 385 22.36 17.82 -41.27
C THR A 385 22.08 18.73 -40.07
N ARG A 386 23.06 18.87 -39.18
CA ARG A 386 22.95 19.68 -37.95
C ARG A 386 22.92 21.18 -38.27
N THR A 387 21.90 21.87 -37.77
CA THR A 387 21.86 23.33 -37.62
C THR A 387 21.93 23.65 -36.12
N PRO A 388 22.81 24.56 -35.66
CA PRO A 388 23.01 24.80 -34.22
C PRO A 388 21.83 25.58 -33.63
N THR A 389 21.27 25.06 -32.54
CA THR A 389 20.27 25.71 -31.70
C THR A 389 20.98 26.33 -30.49
N PRO A 390 20.63 27.55 -30.04
CA PRO A 390 21.37 28.23 -28.99
C PRO A 390 21.23 27.50 -27.64
N THR A 391 22.38 27.14 -27.07
CA THR A 391 22.50 26.51 -25.75
C THR A 391 22.13 27.49 -24.65
N PRO A 392 21.20 27.16 -23.73
CA PRO A 392 21.06 27.91 -22.49
C PRO A 392 22.33 27.68 -21.66
N THR A 393 23.01 28.76 -21.30
CA THR A 393 24.20 28.72 -20.45
C THR A 393 23.81 28.25 -19.06
N THR A 394 23.89 26.93 -18.84
CA THR A 394 23.82 26.33 -17.51
C THR A 394 25.00 26.84 -16.70
N VAL A 395 24.74 27.62 -15.66
CA VAL A 395 25.75 27.99 -14.67
C VAL A 395 26.25 26.68 -14.06
N LEU A 396 27.54 26.38 -14.22
CA LEU A 396 28.14 25.17 -13.68
C LEU A 396 28.27 25.35 -12.16
N VAL A 397 27.34 24.79 -11.39
CA VAL A 397 27.45 24.73 -9.93
C VAL A 397 28.41 23.60 -9.56
N GLN A 398 29.36 23.88 -8.67
CA GLN A 398 30.34 22.88 -8.26
C GLN A 398 29.68 21.91 -7.26
N GLY A 399 29.87 20.60 -7.44
CA GLY A 399 29.16 19.58 -6.66
C GLY A 399 27.86 19.08 -7.29
N ASP A 400 27.35 19.73 -8.34
CA ASP A 400 26.20 19.29 -9.12
C ASP A 400 26.71 18.28 -10.17
N ALA A 401 26.46 16.98 -10.00
CA ALA A 401 26.90 15.95 -10.93
C ALA A 401 25.86 15.67 -12.03
N ASN A 402 24.57 15.85 -11.74
CA ASN A 402 23.49 15.54 -12.68
C ASN A 402 23.13 16.70 -13.64
N GLY A 403 23.66 17.91 -13.38
CA GLY A 403 23.48 19.12 -14.17
C GLY A 403 22.14 19.81 -13.97
N ASP A 404 21.40 19.52 -12.90
CA ASP A 404 20.07 20.07 -12.64
C ASP A 404 20.08 21.44 -11.95
N GLY A 405 21.27 21.96 -11.63
CA GLY A 405 21.47 23.25 -10.98
C GLY A 405 21.32 23.23 -9.46
N ARG A 406 21.18 22.05 -8.85
CA ARG A 406 21.19 21.82 -7.39
C ARG A 406 22.39 20.96 -7.01
N VAL A 407 22.79 21.02 -5.74
CA VAL A 407 23.83 20.17 -5.17
C VAL A 407 23.20 19.42 -4.00
N ASP A 408 22.68 18.23 -4.27
CA ASP A 408 21.87 17.50 -3.31
C ASP A 408 22.28 16.01 -3.18
N GLY A 409 21.40 15.21 -2.59
CA GLY A 409 21.66 13.79 -2.35
C GLY A 409 21.83 12.98 -3.65
N VAL A 410 21.31 13.45 -4.78
CA VAL A 410 21.46 12.78 -6.08
C VAL A 410 22.91 12.88 -6.55
N ASP A 411 23.54 14.04 -6.39
CA ASP A 411 24.93 14.26 -6.78
C ASP A 411 25.92 13.48 -5.91
N TYR A 412 25.59 13.34 -4.62
CA TYR A 412 26.34 12.47 -3.71
C TYR A 412 26.37 11.03 -4.19
N ILE A 413 25.23 10.50 -4.64
CA ILE A 413 25.14 9.12 -5.13
C ILE A 413 25.94 8.96 -6.43
N ILE A 414 25.97 9.97 -7.29
CA ILE A 414 26.83 9.95 -8.49
C ILE A 414 28.31 9.91 -8.11
N TRP A 415 28.74 10.75 -7.16
CA TRP A 415 30.11 10.69 -6.61
C TRP A 415 30.42 9.34 -5.94
N LEU A 416 29.51 8.83 -5.11
CA LEU A 416 29.68 7.59 -4.35
C LEU A 416 29.84 6.38 -5.26
N ASN A 417 29.04 6.30 -6.33
CA ASN A 417 29.09 5.21 -7.31
C ASN A 417 30.41 5.17 -8.10
N HIS A 418 31.11 6.30 -8.17
CA HIS A 418 32.38 6.42 -8.87
C HIS A 418 33.57 6.62 -7.93
N PHE A 419 33.36 6.52 -6.62
CA PHE A 419 34.41 6.72 -5.63
C PHE A 419 35.60 5.79 -5.88
N ASN A 420 36.79 6.37 -5.82
CA ASN A 420 38.08 5.73 -6.07
C ASN A 420 38.34 5.32 -7.55
N GLN A 421 37.52 5.78 -8.50
CA GLN A 421 37.73 5.52 -9.93
C GLN A 421 38.54 6.65 -10.60
N THR A 422 39.47 6.28 -11.49
CA THR A 422 40.10 7.22 -12.44
C THR A 422 39.11 7.48 -13.57
N THR A 423 38.95 8.74 -13.98
CA THR A 423 37.95 9.13 -14.97
C THR A 423 38.47 10.24 -15.90
N SER A 424 37.97 10.26 -17.12
CA SER A 424 38.07 11.41 -18.03
C SER A 424 36.73 12.16 -18.20
N GLN A 425 35.70 11.71 -17.49
CA GLN A 425 34.34 12.23 -17.58
C GLN A 425 34.10 13.43 -16.63
N GLY A 426 35.00 13.70 -15.68
CA GLY A 426 34.95 14.90 -14.84
C GLY A 426 33.71 14.95 -13.93
N ARG A 427 33.07 16.13 -13.83
CA ARG A 427 31.97 16.38 -12.86
C ARG A 427 30.79 15.42 -12.98
N VAL A 428 30.47 14.91 -14.16
CA VAL A 428 29.26 14.08 -14.38
C VAL A 428 29.34 12.72 -13.71
N VAL A 429 30.53 12.35 -13.22
CA VAL A 429 30.75 11.17 -12.39
C VAL A 429 31.29 11.54 -11.00
N GLY A 430 31.21 12.82 -10.62
CA GLY A 430 31.66 13.29 -9.33
C GLY A 430 33.14 13.68 -9.22
N ASP A 431 33.90 13.81 -10.31
CA ASP A 431 35.24 14.45 -10.27
C ASP A 431 35.07 15.97 -10.37
N PHE A 432 34.77 16.59 -9.23
CA PHE A 432 34.41 18.00 -9.11
C PHE A 432 35.62 18.94 -9.06
N ASN A 433 36.83 18.42 -8.85
CA ASN A 433 38.09 19.18 -8.97
C ASN A 433 38.82 18.95 -10.31
N SER A 434 38.31 18.07 -11.18
CA SER A 434 38.89 17.72 -12.48
C SER A 434 40.33 17.17 -12.38
N SER A 435 40.62 16.43 -11.31
CA SER A 435 41.93 15.80 -11.11
C SER A 435 42.12 14.53 -11.95
N GLY A 436 41.06 14.04 -12.58
CA GLY A 436 41.03 12.77 -13.29
C GLY A 436 40.76 11.57 -12.36
N ARG A 437 40.35 11.81 -11.12
CA ARG A 437 39.97 10.78 -10.13
C ARG A 437 38.84 11.30 -9.26
N VAL A 438 37.88 10.43 -8.97
CA VAL A 438 36.78 10.71 -8.04
C VAL A 438 37.20 10.23 -6.65
N ASP A 439 37.52 11.15 -5.72
CA ASP A 439 37.97 10.78 -4.37
C ASP A 439 37.45 11.71 -3.27
N GLY A 440 38.07 11.64 -2.08
CA GLY A 440 37.66 12.41 -0.91
C GLY A 440 37.78 13.92 -1.09
N ALA A 441 38.62 14.40 -2.01
CA ALA A 441 38.69 15.84 -2.33
C ALA A 441 37.40 16.31 -3.03
N ASP A 442 36.80 15.47 -3.88
CA ASP A 442 35.54 15.78 -4.55
C ASP A 442 34.34 15.73 -3.60
N TYR A 443 34.37 14.82 -2.63
CA TYR A 443 33.37 14.78 -1.55
C TYR A 443 33.32 16.09 -0.77
N VAL A 444 34.48 16.66 -0.43
CA VAL A 444 34.56 17.94 0.28
C VAL A 444 33.96 19.06 -0.58
N ILE A 445 34.12 19.01 -1.89
CA ILE A 445 33.53 19.99 -2.81
C ILE A 445 32.01 19.85 -2.87
N TRP A 446 31.48 18.63 -3.01
CA TRP A 446 30.04 18.38 -2.94
C TRP A 446 29.45 18.86 -1.60
N MET A 447 30.04 18.42 -0.48
CA MET A 447 29.57 18.75 0.87
C MET A 447 29.60 20.27 1.14
N SER A 448 30.61 20.98 0.64
CA SER A 448 30.73 22.44 0.82
C SER A 448 29.70 23.23 0.02
N ASN A 449 29.11 22.61 -1.01
CA ASN A 449 28.10 23.22 -1.85
C ASN A 449 26.71 22.63 -1.62
N TYR A 450 26.50 21.70 -0.68
CA TYR A 450 25.18 21.09 -0.45
C TYR A 450 24.16 22.11 0.08
N HIS A 451 22.99 22.22 -0.57
CA HIS A 451 21.91 23.13 -0.16
C HIS A 451 20.51 22.65 -0.51
#